data_AF-A0A6P2A9T4-F1
#
_entry.id   AF-A0A6P2A9T4-F1
#
_cell.length_a   1.000
_cell.length_b   1.000
_cell.length_c   1.000
_cell.angle_alpha   90.00
_cell.angle_beta   90.00
_cell.angle_gamma   90.00
#
_symmetry.space_group_name_H-M   'P 1'
#
loop_
_entity.id
_entity.type
_entity.pdbx_description
1 polymer ?
#
loop_
_entity_poly.entity_id
_entity_poly.type
_entity_poly.pdbx_seq_one_letter_code
_entity_poly.pdbx_strand_id
1 'polypeptide(L)'
;MKTSKKSDYRPGEHPNSLANLIHEGRPKAYGADKKQRYLSITEEGWKGAKDIAEMLECRGVSDLIEKLGRGELKIISSKIKI
;
A
#
# COMPACT_ATOMS: atom_id res chain seq x y z
N MET A 1 -14.41 -10.49 21.06
CA MET A 1 -15.35 -10.44 19.92
C MET A 1 -15.88 -9.01 19.79
N LYS A 2 -15.61 -8.30 18.68
CA LYS A 2 -16.23 -6.98 18.42
C LYS A 2 -17.57 -7.23 17.72
N THR A 3 -18.67 -6.89 18.36
CA THR A 3 -20.00 -6.94 17.74
C THR A 3 -20.07 -5.84 16.68
N SER A 4 -20.34 -6.20 15.41
CA SER A 4 -20.65 -5.18 14.41
C SER A 4 -22.01 -4.57 14.78
N LYS A 5 -22.02 -3.27 15.07
CA LYS A 5 -23.28 -2.54 15.21
C LYS A 5 -23.97 -2.57 13.85
N LYS A 6 -25.22 -3.03 13.79
CA LYS A 6 -26.08 -2.87 12.60
C LYS A 6 -26.18 -1.37 12.32
N SER A 7 -25.90 -0.95 11.10
CA SER A 7 -26.07 0.45 10.70
C SER A 7 -27.54 0.72 10.39
N ASP A 8 -28.10 1.80 10.93
CA ASP A 8 -29.48 2.22 10.67
C ASP A 8 -29.69 2.82 9.27
N TYR A 9 -28.63 2.92 8.47
CA TYR A 9 -28.64 3.51 7.13
C TYR A 9 -28.79 2.43 6.05
N ARG A 10 -29.62 2.70 5.03
CA ARG A 10 -29.61 1.88 3.81
C ARG A 10 -28.26 2.05 3.09
N PRO A 11 -27.84 1.09 2.25
CA PRO A 11 -26.61 1.22 1.48
C PRO A 11 -26.56 2.55 0.71
N GLY A 12 -25.55 3.38 1.00
CA GLY A 12 -25.35 4.69 0.36
C GLY A 12 -25.95 5.90 1.09
N GLU A 13 -26.78 5.70 2.12
CA GLU A 13 -27.44 6.79 2.86
C GLU A 13 -26.67 7.29 4.08
N HIS A 14 -25.53 6.67 4.42
CA HIS A 14 -24.73 7.14 5.53
C HIS A 14 -24.20 8.55 5.21
N PRO A 15 -24.22 9.53 6.13
CA PRO A 15 -23.73 10.88 5.88
C PRO A 15 -22.30 10.91 5.30
N ASN A 16 -21.45 9.98 5.78
CA ASN A 16 -20.08 9.80 5.27
C ASN A 16 -19.97 9.08 3.92
N SER A 17 -21.04 8.47 3.39
CA SER A 17 -21.03 7.81 2.08
C SER A 17 -20.74 8.81 0.96
N LEU A 18 -21.37 9.99 1.00
CA LEU A 18 -21.11 11.07 0.06
C LEU A 18 -19.73 11.71 0.29
N ALA A 19 -19.30 11.84 1.56
CA ALA A 19 -17.98 12.39 1.88
C ALA A 19 -16.82 11.51 1.39
N ASN A 20 -17.01 10.19 1.32
CA ASN A 20 -16.02 9.24 0.78
C ASN A 20 -16.06 9.15 -0.75
N LEU A 21 -17.05 9.78 -1.40
CA LEU A 21 -17.24 9.79 -2.85
C LEU A 21 -16.37 10.88 -3.49
N ILE A 22 -15.08 10.90 -3.15
CA ILE A 22 -14.08 11.73 -3.83
C ILE A 22 -13.86 11.09 -5.21
N HIS A 23 -14.54 11.63 -6.23
CA HIS A 23 -14.51 11.12 -7.61
C HIS A 23 -13.11 11.17 -8.26
N GLU A 24 -12.22 12.03 -7.77
CA GLU A 24 -10.88 12.24 -8.35
C GLU A 24 -9.85 11.16 -7.96
N GLY A 25 -10.26 10.19 -7.14
CA GLY A 25 -9.36 9.15 -6.62
C GLY A 25 -8.32 9.72 -5.65
N ARG A 26 -7.45 8.85 -5.12
CA ARG A 26 -6.33 9.29 -4.29
C ARG A 26 -5.31 10.01 -5.18
N PRO A 27 -4.80 11.20 -4.79
CA PRO A 27 -3.77 11.88 -5.56
C PRO A 27 -2.57 10.96 -5.81
N LYS A 28 -2.09 10.95 -7.06
CA LYS A 28 -0.96 10.13 -7.49
C LYS A 28 0.30 10.58 -6.75
N ALA A 29 0.95 9.66 -6.06
CA ALA A 29 2.17 9.97 -5.29
C ALA A 29 3.32 10.49 -6.18
N TYR A 30 3.39 10.04 -7.44
CA TYR A 30 4.53 10.33 -8.34
C TYR A 30 4.10 10.88 -9.71
N GLY A 31 2.89 11.42 -9.84
CA GLY A 31 2.35 12.01 -11.08
C GLY A 31 2.10 11.02 -12.24
N ALA A 32 2.77 9.87 -12.27
CA ALA A 32 2.62 8.82 -13.27
C ALA A 32 1.46 7.86 -12.98
N ASP A 33 0.86 7.32 -14.05
CA ASP A 33 -0.11 6.23 -13.93
C ASP A 33 0.56 4.95 -13.45
N LYS A 34 -0.10 4.28 -12.48
CA LYS A 34 0.35 2.97 -12.03
C LYS A 34 -0.02 1.91 -13.05
N LYS A 35 0.96 1.09 -13.44
CA LYS A 35 0.72 -0.13 -14.21
C LYS A 35 0.79 -1.35 -13.29
N GLN A 36 -0.25 -2.18 -13.31
CA GLN A 36 -0.27 -3.41 -12.52
C GLN A 36 0.80 -4.40 -13.01
N ARG A 37 1.50 -5.02 -12.06
CA ARG A 37 2.49 -6.07 -12.27
C ARG A 37 2.19 -7.23 -11.33
N TYR A 38 2.39 -8.45 -11.81
CA TYR A 38 2.22 -9.66 -11.01
C TYR A 38 3.59 -10.17 -10.56
N LEU A 39 3.67 -10.63 -9.32
CA LEU A 39 4.89 -11.13 -8.69
C LEU A 39 4.58 -12.44 -7.97
N SER A 40 5.41 -13.46 -8.18
CA SER A 40 5.37 -14.72 -7.43
C SER A 40 6.50 -14.75 -6.41
N ILE A 41 6.15 -14.87 -5.14
CA ILE A 41 7.07 -14.89 -4.01
C ILE A 41 6.53 -15.88 -2.96
N THR A 42 7.40 -16.39 -2.10
CA THR A 42 6.99 -17.25 -0.99
C THR A 42 6.33 -16.41 0.12
N GLU A 43 5.64 -17.09 1.04
CA GLU A 43 5.04 -16.44 2.21
C GLU A 43 6.10 -15.76 3.09
N GLU A 44 7.26 -16.39 3.27
CA GLU A 44 8.38 -15.82 4.04
C GLU A 44 8.92 -14.56 3.37
N GLY A 45 9.09 -14.58 2.04
CA GLY A 45 9.52 -13.42 1.27
C GLY A 45 8.51 -12.27 1.35
N TRP A 46 7.21 -12.57 1.27
CA TRP A 46 6.16 -11.57 1.40
C TRP A 46 6.10 -10.96 2.79
N LYS A 47 6.20 -11.79 3.85
CA LYS A 47 6.23 -11.32 5.23
C LYS A 47 7.44 -10.40 5.47
N GLY A 48 8.65 -10.83 5.08
CA GLY A 48 9.85 -10.01 5.23
C GLY A 48 9.74 -8.67 4.49
N ALA A 49 9.16 -8.65 3.29
CA ALA A 49 8.92 -7.41 2.54
C ALA A 49 7.94 -6.47 3.25
N LYS A 50 6.89 -6.99 3.91
CA LYS A 50 5.98 -6.17 4.73
C LYS A 50 6.68 -5.60 5.95
N ASP A 51 7.44 -6.41 6.67
CA ASP A 51 8.15 -5.99 7.88
C ASP A 51 9.16 -4.87 7.55
N ILE A 52 9.86 -4.96 6.41
CA ILE A 52 10.75 -3.90 5.91
C ILE A 52 9.96 -2.65 5.54
N ALA A 53 8.83 -2.80 4.84
CA ALA A 53 8.01 -1.65 4.47
C ALA A 53 7.49 -0.89 5.71
N GLU A 54 7.09 -1.60 6.76
CA GLU A 54 6.68 -1.02 8.04
C GLU A 54 7.85 -0.32 8.74
N MET A 55 9.01 -0.99 8.83
CA MET A 55 10.22 -0.43 9.44
C MET A 55 10.67 0.88 8.78
N LEU A 56 10.50 1.00 7.46
CA LEU A 56 10.87 2.17 6.66
C LEU A 56 9.71 3.15 6.48
N GLU A 57 8.64 3.03 7.26
CA GLU A 57 7.44 3.88 7.23
C GLU A 57 6.84 4.05 5.82
N CYS A 58 6.97 3.00 5.00
CA CYS A 58 6.34 2.93 3.69
C CYS A 58 4.87 2.56 3.85
N ARG A 59 4.03 3.00 2.90
CA ARG A 59 2.58 2.69 2.92
C ARG A 59 2.27 1.20 2.68
N GLY A 60 3.29 0.40 2.35
CA GLY A 60 3.21 -1.01 2.03
C GLY A 60 4.26 -1.42 1.00
N VAL A 61 4.24 -2.69 0.59
CA VAL A 61 5.27 -3.27 -0.29
C VAL A 61 5.36 -2.57 -1.65
N SER A 62 4.24 -2.12 -2.22
CA SER A 62 4.27 -1.37 -3.49
C SER A 62 4.94 0.00 -3.36
N ASP A 63 4.78 0.68 -2.22
CA ASP A 63 5.42 1.98 -1.97
C ASP A 63 6.92 1.81 -1.74
N LEU A 64 7.30 0.75 -1.02
CA LEU A 64 8.70 0.32 -0.88
C LEU A 64 9.35 0.10 -2.26
N ILE A 65 8.70 -0.64 -3.17
CA ILE A 65 9.22 -0.90 -4.52
C ILE A 65 9.36 0.39 -5.34
N GLU A 66 8.37 1.29 -5.30
CA GLU A 66 8.46 2.59 -6.01
C GLU A 66 9.64 3.42 -5.50
N LYS A 67 9.79 3.55 -4.17
CA LYS A 67 10.89 4.31 -3.56
C LYS A 67 12.26 3.73 -3.89
N LEU A 68 12.39 2.40 -3.92
CA LEU A 68 13.61 1.72 -4.36
C LEU A 68 13.91 2.02 -5.84
N GLY A 69 12.93 1.85 -6.72
CA GLY A 69 13.10 2.08 -8.16
C GLY A 69 13.40 3.54 -8.52
N ARG A 70 12.98 4.49 -7.67
CA ARG A 70 13.23 5.93 -7.81
C ARG A 70 14.48 6.42 -7.10
N GLY A 71 15.15 5.56 -6.33
CA GLY A 71 16.35 5.92 -5.56
C GLY A 71 16.10 6.75 -4.31
N GLU A 72 14.85 6.85 -3.86
CA GLU A 72 14.47 7.46 -2.57
C GLU A 72 14.88 6.55 -1.39
N LEU A 73 14.92 5.23 -1.63
CA LEU A 73 15.54 4.26 -0.74
C LEU A 73 16.75 3.64 -1.44
N LYS A 74 17.86 3.49 -0.71
CA LYS A 74 19.11 2.92 -1.22
C LYS A 74 19.43 1.62 -0.51
N ILE A 75 19.73 0.59 -1.30
CA ILE A 75 20.29 -0.66 -0.79
C ILE A 75 21.80 -0.47 -0.70
N ILE A 76 22.32 -0.37 0.51
CA ILE A 76 23.77 -0.30 0.75
C ILE A 76 24.25 -1.74 0.89
N SER A 77 24.90 -2.24 -0.15
CA SER A 77 25.45 -3.60 -0.15
C SER A 77 26.87 -3.60 0.39
N SER A 78 27.12 -4.36 1.45
CA SER A 78 28.46 -4.58 2.00
C SER A 78 29.16 -5.81 1.40
N LYS A 79 28.79 -6.22 0.17
CA LYS A 79 29.00 -7.51 -0.52
C LYS A 79 27.78 -8.43 -0.43
N ILE A 80 26.88 -8.32 -1.39
CA ILE A 80 25.90 -9.37 -1.68
C ILE A 80 26.53 -10.26 -2.75
N LYS A 81 26.83 -11.52 -2.42
CA LYS A 81 26.85 -12.59 -3.42
C LYS A 81 25.41 -13.07 -3.55
N ILE A 82 24.80 -12.79 -4.71
CA ILE A 82 23.52 -13.37 -5.10
C ILE A 82 23.80 -14.80 -5.56
#